data_AF-A0A5E5QZG7-F1
#
_entry.id   AF-A0A5E5QZG7-F1
#
_cell.length_a   1.000
_cell.length_b   1.000
_cell.length_c   1.000
_cell.angle_alpha   90.00
_cell.angle_beta   90.00
_cell.angle_gamma   90.00
#
_symmetry.space_group_name_H-M   'P 1'
#
loop_
_entity.id
_entity.type
_entity.pdbx_description
1 polymer ?
#
loop_
_entity_poly.entity_id
_entity_poly.type
_entity_poly.pdbx_seq_one_letter_code
_entity_poly.pdbx_strand_id
1 'polypeptide(L)'
;MSFSRTLGDGRINLEQQRKRAKELLRQWRRDPASRTGLPGQAPRLADAQWQVARELGFASWPRLKAHVDAIAFASRHPDLVGGDEAATLHLRCGNDIAHGLKLAGFRGDFRMFADPLTMGPVPNLPLPEFLALRSDYLSRAFDLDPADAQARQRQEYAGLERLGEYSRVALWCEADAYDQLFWSGAGRNADAAGAPGTDRDRPRARRRALRRHRPTGA
;
A
#
# COMPACT_ATOMS: atom_id res chain seq x y z
N MET A 1 2.83 16.24 40.40
CA MET A 1 1.48 15.99 39.84
C MET A 1 1.64 15.12 38.61
N SER A 2 1.24 13.85 38.71
CA SER A 2 1.41 12.84 37.65
C SER A 2 0.26 12.97 36.65
N PHE A 3 0.53 13.48 35.45
CA PHE A 3 -0.43 13.43 34.36
C PHE A 3 -0.48 12.00 33.83
N SER A 4 -1.56 11.30 34.20
CA SER A 4 -1.92 10.00 33.64
C SER A 4 -1.92 10.11 32.11
N ARG A 5 -0.87 9.56 31.49
CA ARG A 5 -0.76 9.42 30.03
C ARG A 5 -1.74 8.32 29.64
N THR A 6 -2.92 8.72 29.20
CA THR A 6 -3.92 7.80 28.63
C THR A 6 -3.40 7.23 27.31
N LEU A 7 -2.54 6.21 27.42
CA LEU A 7 -2.42 5.14 26.42
C LEU A 7 -3.67 4.27 26.54
N GLY A 8 -4.81 4.78 26.09
CA GLY A 8 -5.95 3.92 25.78
C GLY A 8 -5.58 3.12 24.53
N ASP A 9 -5.30 1.83 24.70
CA ASP A 9 -5.08 0.84 23.63
C ASP A 9 -3.75 0.90 22.85
N GLY A 10 -2.76 1.69 23.31
CA GLY A 10 -1.45 1.77 22.64
C GLY A 10 -1.48 2.47 21.26
N ARG A 11 -2.65 2.94 20.81
CA ARG A 11 -2.84 3.62 19.52
C ARG A 11 -2.84 5.13 19.70
N ILE A 12 -1.95 5.81 18.98
CA ILE A 12 -1.87 7.27 18.98
C ILE A 12 -2.97 7.84 18.07
N ASN A 13 -3.91 8.61 18.63
CA ASN A 13 -4.92 9.33 17.86
C ASN A 13 -4.39 10.70 17.36
N LEU A 14 -4.17 10.84 16.06
CA LEU A 14 -3.59 12.05 15.48
C LEU A 14 -4.47 13.30 15.65
N GLU A 15 -5.79 13.18 15.60
CA GLU A 15 -6.71 14.32 15.79
C GLU A 15 -6.64 14.85 17.22
N GLN A 16 -6.61 13.94 18.19
CA GLN A 16 -6.42 14.29 19.59
C GLN A 16 -5.08 15.01 19.80
N GLN A 17 -4.00 14.52 19.19
CA GLN A 17 -2.69 15.18 19.28
C GLN A 17 -2.67 16.55 18.59
N ARG A 18 -3.42 16.75 17.49
CA ARG A 18 -3.59 18.07 16.86
C ARG A 18 -4.32 19.04 17.79
N LYS A 19 -5.36 18.58 18.48
CA LYS A 19 -6.08 19.39 19.47
C LYS A 19 -5.15 19.77 20.63
N ARG A 20 -4.38 18.82 21.15
CA ARG A 20 -3.37 19.03 22.19
C ARG A 20 -2.33 20.07 21.77
N ALA A 21 -1.80 20.01 20.54
CA ALA A 21 -0.86 21.00 20.03
C ALA A 21 -1.46 22.42 19.95
N LYS A 22 -2.74 22.54 19.57
CA LYS A 22 -3.45 23.84 19.57
C LYS A 22 -3.65 24.38 20.99
N GLU A 23 -3.99 23.52 21.94
CA GLU A 23 -4.14 23.89 23.35
C GLU A 23 -2.81 24.33 23.96
N LEU A 24 -1.73 23.62 23.66
CA LEU A 24 -0.38 23.97 24.09
C LEU A 24 0.06 25.34 23.53
N LEU A 25 -0.21 25.61 22.26
CA LEU A 25 0.04 26.92 21.66
C LEU A 25 -0.76 28.05 22.37
N ARG A 26 -2.02 27.78 22.73
CA ARG A 26 -2.85 28.74 23.50
C ARG A 26 -2.33 28.97 24.91
N GLN A 27 -1.66 27.98 25.51
CA GLN A 27 -1.01 28.13 26.81
C GLN A 27 0.25 29.00 26.68
N TRP A 28 1.13 28.70 25.72
CA TRP A 28 2.35 29.48 25.48
C TRP A 28 2.10 30.94 25.10
N ARG A 29 0.97 31.23 24.46
CA ARG A 29 0.55 32.62 24.18
C ARG A 29 0.11 33.39 25.42
N ARG A 30 -0.43 32.70 26.43
CA ARG A 30 -0.85 33.29 27.70
C ARG A 30 0.30 33.41 28.68
N ASP A 31 1.17 32.42 28.69
CA ASP A 31 2.37 32.35 29.52
C ASP A 31 3.56 31.88 28.68
N PRO A 32 4.33 32.81 28.08
CA PRO A 32 5.51 32.48 27.29
C PRO A 32 6.61 31.77 28.09
N ALA A 33 6.64 31.90 29.41
CA ALA A 33 7.64 31.24 30.27
C ALA A 33 7.40 29.72 30.38
N SER A 34 6.18 29.25 30.11
CA SER A 34 5.84 27.82 30.07
C SER A 34 6.39 27.06 28.85
N ARG A 35 6.95 27.78 27.85
CA ARG A 35 7.60 27.16 26.68
C ARG A 35 9.04 26.74 27.02
N THR A 36 9.30 25.44 26.97
CA THR A 36 10.66 24.91 27.09
C THR A 36 11.38 24.94 25.73
N GLY A 37 12.48 25.69 25.63
CA GLY A 37 13.34 25.74 24.43
C GLY A 37 13.03 26.88 23.44
N LEU A 38 14.11 27.54 23.01
CA LEU A 38 14.20 28.72 22.13
C LEU A 38 13.52 29.99 22.68
N PRO A 39 14.16 30.68 23.65
CA PRO A 39 13.72 32.00 24.10
C PRO A 39 13.81 33.05 22.98
N GLY A 40 12.81 33.93 22.89
CA GLY A 40 12.84 35.12 22.02
C GLY A 40 12.02 35.06 20.72
N GLN A 41 11.47 33.91 20.33
CA GLN A 41 10.57 33.81 19.17
C GLN A 41 9.12 33.58 19.58
N ALA A 42 8.20 34.24 18.87
CA ALA A 42 6.77 34.03 19.07
C ALA A 42 6.41 32.54 18.85
N PRO A 43 5.59 31.94 19.74
CA PRO A 43 5.23 30.53 19.63
C PRO A 43 4.38 30.28 18.38
N ARG A 44 4.79 29.29 17.58
CA ARG A 44 4.07 28.83 16.38
C ARG A 44 3.46 27.46 16.62
N LEU A 45 2.48 27.11 15.79
CA LEU A 45 1.85 25.78 15.83
C LEU A 45 2.86 24.66 15.58
N ALA A 46 3.83 24.88 14.69
CA ALA A 46 4.88 23.90 14.40
C ALA A 46 5.73 23.59 15.64
N ASP A 47 5.99 24.58 16.50
CA ASP A 47 6.76 24.40 17.74
C ASP A 47 5.97 23.52 18.74
N ALA A 48 4.66 23.76 18.86
CA ALA A 48 3.78 22.97 19.72
C ALA A 48 3.61 21.53 19.20
N GLN A 49 3.50 21.36 17.89
CA GLN A 49 3.48 20.04 17.25
C GLN A 49 4.80 19.28 17.47
N TRP A 50 5.94 19.96 17.37
CA TRP A 50 7.25 19.37 17.63
C TRP A 50 7.38 18.90 19.08
N GLN A 51 6.98 19.73 20.06
CA GLN A 51 6.97 19.36 21.48
C GLN A 51 6.11 18.12 21.73
N VAL A 52 4.87 18.10 21.21
CA VAL A 52 3.97 16.94 21.34
C VAL A 52 4.59 15.68 20.72
N ALA A 53 5.23 15.80 19.56
CA ALA A 53 5.91 14.67 18.93
C ALA A 53 7.08 14.15 19.79
N ARG A 54 7.89 15.03 20.36
CA ARG A 54 9.02 14.67 21.25
C ARG A 54 8.56 13.97 22.52
N GLU A 55 7.47 14.44 23.13
CA GLU A 55 6.87 13.80 24.31
C GLU A 55 6.33 12.40 24.03
N LEU A 56 5.89 12.15 22.79
CA LEU A 56 5.48 10.84 22.30
C LEU A 56 6.66 9.99 21.79
N GLY A 57 7.90 10.47 21.90
CA GLY A 57 9.12 9.75 21.50
C GLY A 57 9.54 9.94 20.04
N PHE A 58 8.86 10.78 19.26
CA PHE A 58 9.17 11.03 17.85
C PHE A 58 10.08 12.24 17.68
N ALA A 59 11.02 12.16 16.73
CA ALA A 59 11.93 13.27 16.44
C ALA A 59 11.24 14.47 15.75
N SER A 60 10.06 14.27 15.16
CA SER A 60 9.29 15.34 14.50
C SER A 60 7.82 14.96 14.34
N TRP A 61 6.97 15.97 14.15
CA TRP A 61 5.54 15.77 13.88
C TRP A 61 5.24 14.97 12.59
N PRO A 62 5.96 15.18 11.47
CA PRO A 62 5.82 14.31 10.30
C PRO A 62 6.10 12.83 10.60
N ARG A 63 7.10 12.51 11.44
CA ARG A 63 7.39 11.12 11.84
C ARG A 63 6.28 10.51 12.69
N LEU A 64 5.71 11.30 13.60
CA LEU A 64 4.53 10.88 14.37
C LEU A 64 3.35 10.55 13.44
N LYS A 65 3.02 11.46 12.51
CA LYS A 65 1.93 11.24 11.54
C LYS A 65 2.19 10.00 10.69
N ALA A 66 3.40 9.88 10.15
CA ALA A 66 3.81 8.73 9.34
C ALA A 66 3.61 7.40 10.09
N HIS A 67 3.96 7.35 11.37
CA HIS A 67 3.77 6.16 12.21
C HIS A 67 2.29 5.84 12.51
N VAL A 68 1.46 6.86 12.73
CA VAL A 68 0.01 6.64 12.92
C VAL A 68 -0.64 6.13 11.63
N ASP A 69 -0.32 6.77 10.50
CA ASP A 69 -0.82 6.40 9.19
C ASP A 69 -0.40 4.94 8.85
N ALA A 70 0.84 4.58 9.18
CA ALA A 70 1.41 3.26 9.07
C ALA A 70 0.63 2.18 9.84
N ILE A 71 0.37 2.39 11.14
CA ILE A 71 -0.39 1.46 11.97
C ILE A 71 -1.82 1.31 11.47
N ALA A 72 -2.45 2.42 11.09
CA ALA A 72 -3.82 2.41 10.55
C ALA A 72 -3.89 1.62 9.24
N PHE A 73 -2.87 1.77 8.38
CA PHE A 73 -2.75 1.02 7.15
C PHE A 73 -2.56 -0.48 7.41
N ALA A 74 -1.57 -0.87 8.23
CA ALA A 74 -1.33 -2.27 8.60
C ALA A 74 -2.57 -2.93 9.22
N SER A 75 -3.32 -2.21 10.06
CA SER A 75 -4.55 -2.72 10.69
C SER A 75 -5.67 -3.02 9.68
N ARG A 76 -5.70 -2.35 8.52
CA ARG A 76 -6.66 -2.64 7.44
C ARG A 76 -6.24 -3.83 6.56
N HIS A 77 -4.98 -4.26 6.66
CA HIS A 77 -4.41 -5.31 5.83
C HIS A 77 -3.70 -6.38 6.68
N PRO A 78 -4.38 -7.01 7.67
CA PRO A 78 -3.75 -7.91 8.63
C PRO A 78 -3.12 -9.15 7.96
N ASP A 79 -3.73 -9.65 6.88
CA ASP A 79 -3.26 -10.84 6.16
C ASP A 79 -1.91 -10.62 5.46
N LEU A 80 -1.53 -9.36 5.22
CA LEU A 80 -0.27 -9.00 4.58
C LEU A 80 0.85 -8.75 5.60
N VAL A 81 0.51 -8.53 6.87
CA VAL A 81 1.47 -8.31 7.97
C VAL A 81 1.87 -9.64 8.63
N GLY A 82 1.05 -10.69 8.47
CA GLY A 82 1.33 -12.03 8.95
C GLY A 82 2.06 -12.91 7.92
N GLY A 83 3.16 -13.55 8.33
CA GLY A 83 3.92 -14.51 7.52
C GLY A 83 5.06 -13.88 6.70
N ASP A 84 5.37 -14.51 5.55
CA ASP A 84 6.49 -14.27 4.63
C ASP A 84 6.43 -12.91 3.89
N GLU A 85 6.08 -11.85 4.63
CA GLU A 85 5.96 -10.47 4.17
C GLU A 85 7.26 -9.97 3.52
N ALA A 86 8.42 -10.40 4.03
CA ALA A 86 9.71 -10.11 3.43
C ALA A 86 9.91 -10.76 2.04
N ALA A 87 9.23 -11.88 1.75
CA ALA A 87 9.20 -12.51 0.43
C ALA A 87 7.92 -12.18 -0.35
N THR A 88 7.21 -11.11 0.01
CA THR A 88 6.03 -10.63 -0.72
C THR A 88 6.43 -9.56 -1.73
N LEU A 89 5.93 -9.67 -2.95
CA LEU A 89 5.96 -8.59 -3.93
C LEU A 89 4.65 -7.79 -3.85
N HIS A 90 4.77 -6.49 -3.63
CA HIS A 90 3.67 -5.52 -3.71
C HIS A 90 3.62 -4.89 -5.09
N LEU A 91 2.53 -5.11 -5.82
CA LEU A 91 2.34 -4.57 -7.16
C LEU A 91 1.23 -3.52 -7.18
N ARG A 92 1.47 -2.38 -7.84
CA ARG A 92 0.50 -1.28 -7.99
C ARG A 92 0.63 -0.68 -9.40
N CYS A 93 -0.47 -0.16 -9.95
CA CYS A 93 -0.47 0.57 -11.23
C CYS A 93 0.17 1.97 -11.16
N GLY A 94 0.32 2.47 -9.94
CA GLY A 94 0.91 3.74 -9.53
C GLY A 94 2.06 3.57 -8.51
N ASN A 95 2.61 4.69 -8.03
CA ASN A 95 3.65 4.72 -6.99
C ASN A 95 3.20 5.46 -5.71
N ASP A 96 1.93 5.87 -5.65
CA ASP A 96 1.33 6.68 -4.59
C ASP A 96 1.40 6.02 -3.21
N ILE A 97 1.33 4.68 -3.16
CA ILE A 97 1.36 3.93 -1.90
C ILE A 97 2.76 3.46 -1.48
N ALA A 98 3.78 3.56 -2.34
CA ALA A 98 5.09 2.95 -2.08
C ALA A 98 5.74 3.47 -0.79
N HIS A 99 5.64 4.77 -0.56
CA HIS A 99 6.10 5.37 0.69
C HIS A 99 5.25 4.95 1.89
N GLY A 100 3.93 4.86 1.72
CA GLY A 100 2.99 4.40 2.73
C GLY A 100 3.28 2.97 3.19
N LEU A 101 3.60 2.07 2.27
CA LEU A 101 4.01 0.68 2.56
C LEU A 101 5.27 0.64 3.43
N LYS A 102 6.31 1.39 3.05
CA LYS A 102 7.55 1.48 3.84
C LYS A 102 7.30 2.01 5.25
N LEU A 103 6.48 3.06 5.37
CA LEU A 103 6.12 3.61 6.68
C LEU A 103 5.33 2.61 7.52
N ALA A 104 4.42 1.86 6.89
CA ALA A 104 3.60 0.81 7.50
C ALA A 104 4.39 -0.43 7.94
N GLY A 105 5.69 -0.49 7.64
CA GLY A 105 6.57 -1.57 8.07
C GLY A 105 6.59 -2.76 7.11
N PHE A 106 6.08 -2.59 5.88
CA PHE A 106 6.28 -3.57 4.83
C PHE A 106 7.75 -3.57 4.38
N ARG A 107 8.37 -4.75 4.42
CA ARG A 107 9.73 -5.09 4.02
C ARG A 107 9.79 -5.79 2.66
N GLY A 108 8.66 -6.30 2.16
CA GLY A 108 8.56 -6.89 0.83
C GLY A 108 8.88 -5.91 -0.30
N ASP A 109 9.23 -6.44 -1.47
CA ASP A 109 9.56 -5.62 -2.63
C ASP A 109 8.33 -4.88 -3.15
N PHE A 110 8.55 -3.67 -3.68
CA PHE A 110 7.50 -2.90 -4.35
C PHE A 110 7.83 -2.72 -5.83
N ARG A 111 6.86 -3.02 -6.69
CA ARG A 111 6.95 -2.77 -8.13
C ARG A 111 5.73 -2.02 -8.61
N MET A 112 5.99 -1.03 -9.45
CA MET A 112 4.97 -0.37 -10.25
C MET A 112 4.85 -1.12 -11.58
N PHE A 113 3.62 -1.38 -12.03
CA PHE A 113 3.32 -1.85 -13.38
C PHE A 113 2.26 -0.93 -13.98
N ALA A 114 2.67 -0.03 -14.85
CA ALA A 114 1.87 1.12 -15.24
C ALA A 114 1.52 1.13 -16.73
N ASP A 115 1.45 -0.05 -17.33
CA ASP A 115 0.96 -0.24 -18.68
C ASP A 115 -0.58 -0.32 -18.67
N PRO A 116 -1.30 0.73 -19.14
CA PRO A 116 -2.75 0.77 -19.21
C PRO A 116 -3.27 -0.18 -20.30
N LEU A 117 -3.42 -1.46 -19.98
CA LEU A 117 -3.91 -2.47 -20.94
C LEU A 117 -5.36 -2.24 -21.39
N THR A 118 -6.10 -1.34 -20.72
CA THR A 118 -7.43 -0.86 -21.17
C THR A 118 -7.35 0.16 -22.30
N MET A 119 -6.18 0.73 -22.57
CA MET A 119 -5.98 1.81 -23.53
C MET A 119 -5.06 1.33 -24.65
N GLY A 120 -5.52 1.45 -25.89
CA GLY A 120 -4.74 1.11 -27.07
C GLY A 120 -4.70 -0.38 -27.39
N PRO A 121 -3.88 -0.77 -28.38
CA PRO A 121 -3.83 -2.14 -28.88
C PRO A 121 -3.14 -3.08 -27.89
N VAL A 122 -3.71 -4.28 -27.69
CA VAL A 122 -3.13 -5.38 -26.90
C VAL A 122 -3.18 -6.69 -27.72
N PRO A 123 -2.43 -6.76 -28.84
CA PRO A 123 -2.44 -7.93 -29.72
C PRO A 123 -1.67 -9.10 -29.12
N ASN A 124 -1.97 -10.32 -29.57
CA ASN A 124 -1.20 -11.51 -29.23
C ASN A 124 0.06 -11.58 -30.12
N LEU A 125 1.16 -10.99 -29.66
CA LEU A 125 2.47 -10.94 -30.35
C LEU A 125 3.58 -11.47 -29.43
N PRO A 126 4.74 -11.86 -29.98
CA PRO A 126 5.95 -12.10 -29.19
C PRO A 126 6.28 -10.89 -28.31
N LEU A 127 6.75 -11.12 -27.08
CA LEU A 127 6.97 -10.06 -26.09
C LEU A 127 7.78 -8.87 -26.63
N PRO A 128 8.90 -9.03 -27.37
CA PRO A 128 9.64 -7.88 -27.89
C PRO A 128 8.82 -7.01 -28.85
N GLU A 129 8.02 -7.62 -29.73
CA GLU A 129 7.16 -6.93 -30.69
C GLU A 129 5.98 -6.25 -29.98
N PHE A 130 5.40 -6.93 -29.00
CA PHE A 130 4.35 -6.39 -28.15
C PHE A 130 4.84 -5.16 -27.37
N LEU A 131 6.02 -5.22 -26.76
CA LEU A 131 6.60 -4.08 -26.03
C LEU A 131 6.90 -2.91 -26.97
N ALA A 132 7.43 -3.16 -28.17
CA ALA A 132 7.66 -2.07 -29.13
C ALA A 132 6.34 -1.35 -29.49
N LEU A 133 5.30 -2.12 -29.81
CA LEU A 133 3.98 -1.59 -30.17
C LEU A 133 3.33 -0.83 -29.00
N ARG A 134 3.44 -1.36 -27.79
CA ARG A 134 2.88 -0.73 -26.60
C ARG A 134 3.66 0.54 -26.22
N SER A 135 4.99 0.52 -26.22
CA SER A 135 5.80 1.70 -25.87
C SER A 135 5.53 2.86 -26.82
N ASP A 136 5.35 2.57 -28.11
CA ASP A 136 4.98 3.56 -29.13
C ASP A 136 3.59 4.17 -28.86
N TYR A 137 2.61 3.34 -28.51
CA TYR A 137 1.28 3.81 -28.13
C TYR A 137 1.33 4.71 -26.89
N LEU A 138 2.04 4.28 -25.83
CA LEU A 138 2.14 5.01 -24.57
C LEU A 138 2.87 6.35 -24.73
N SER A 139 3.96 6.37 -25.50
CA SER A 139 4.67 7.61 -25.82
C SER A 139 3.75 8.65 -26.44
N ARG A 140 2.91 8.26 -27.43
CA ARG A 140 1.98 9.18 -28.09
C ARG A 140 0.79 9.56 -27.22
N ALA A 141 0.23 8.61 -26.47
CA ALA A 141 -0.98 8.83 -25.67
C ALA A 141 -0.72 9.71 -24.45
N PHE A 142 0.49 9.65 -23.89
CA PHE A 142 0.86 10.35 -22.64
C PHE A 142 1.97 11.38 -22.82
N ASP A 143 2.35 11.69 -24.08
CA ASP A 143 3.41 12.65 -24.42
C ASP A 143 4.73 12.36 -23.67
N LEU A 144 5.14 11.08 -23.70
CA LEU A 144 6.38 10.61 -23.07
C LEU A 144 7.49 10.51 -24.11
N ASP A 145 8.73 10.74 -23.69
CA ASP A 145 9.89 10.44 -24.51
C ASP A 145 9.87 8.95 -24.93
N PRO A 146 10.05 8.63 -26.23
CA PRO A 146 10.00 7.25 -26.72
C PRO A 146 11.01 6.31 -26.05
N ALA A 147 12.23 6.80 -25.76
CA ALA A 147 13.26 5.98 -25.13
C ALA A 147 12.89 5.70 -23.67
N ASP A 148 12.35 6.70 -22.95
CA ASP A 148 11.86 6.52 -21.59
C ASP A 148 10.67 5.55 -21.52
N ALA A 149 9.69 5.69 -22.44
CA ALA A 149 8.54 4.80 -22.52
C ALA A 149 8.98 3.34 -22.77
N GLN A 150 9.93 3.14 -23.68
CA GLN A 150 10.46 1.82 -24.00
C GLN A 150 11.27 1.24 -22.84
N ALA A 151 12.17 2.02 -22.23
CA ALA A 151 12.98 1.58 -21.10
C ALA A 151 12.10 1.18 -19.92
N ARG A 152 11.09 2.01 -19.60
CA ARG A 152 10.10 1.73 -18.56
C ARG A 152 9.36 0.43 -18.82
N GLN A 153 8.80 0.24 -20.02
CA GLN A 153 8.07 -0.99 -20.33
C GLN A 153 8.96 -2.24 -20.22
N ARG A 154 10.19 -2.19 -20.74
CA ARG A 154 11.13 -3.32 -20.59
C ARG A 154 11.38 -3.66 -19.13
N GLN A 155 11.60 -2.65 -18.28
CA GLN A 155 11.82 -2.85 -16.85
C GLN A 155 10.59 -3.44 -16.15
N GLU A 156 9.40 -2.94 -16.46
CA GLU A 156 8.14 -3.39 -15.87
C GLU A 156 7.86 -4.87 -16.22
N TYR A 157 7.99 -5.25 -17.50
CA TYR A 157 7.73 -6.62 -17.94
C TYR A 157 8.81 -7.62 -17.51
N ALA A 158 10.09 -7.21 -17.46
CA ALA A 158 11.14 -8.04 -16.87
C ALA A 158 10.88 -8.32 -15.37
N GLY A 159 10.26 -7.37 -14.66
CA GLY A 159 9.81 -7.57 -13.28
C GLY A 159 8.72 -8.64 -13.16
N LEU A 160 7.82 -8.73 -14.16
CA LEU A 160 6.74 -9.74 -14.17
C LEU A 160 7.25 -11.16 -14.43
N GLU A 161 8.38 -11.34 -15.13
CA GLU A 161 9.00 -12.66 -15.31
C GLU A 161 9.51 -13.24 -13.98
N ARG A 162 9.79 -12.37 -13.00
CA ARG A 162 10.34 -12.74 -11.69
C ARG A 162 9.28 -12.98 -10.62
N LEU A 163 7.99 -12.98 -10.97
CA LEU A 163 6.90 -13.20 -10.01
C LEU A 163 7.02 -14.53 -9.26
N GLY A 164 7.57 -15.57 -9.90
CA GLY A 164 7.78 -16.88 -9.29
C GLY A 164 8.87 -16.93 -8.21
N GLU A 165 9.68 -15.88 -8.07
CA GLU A 165 10.68 -15.78 -6.99
C GLU A 165 10.05 -15.44 -5.63
N TYR A 166 8.81 -14.96 -5.61
CA TYR A 166 8.12 -14.50 -4.41
C TYR A 166 7.12 -15.55 -3.91
N SER A 167 7.10 -15.77 -2.60
CA SER A 167 6.11 -16.64 -1.96
C SER A 167 4.68 -16.08 -2.06
N ARG A 168 4.55 -14.78 -2.28
CA ARG A 168 3.26 -14.08 -2.39
C ARG A 168 3.38 -12.84 -3.27
N VAL A 169 2.30 -12.55 -4.01
CA VAL A 169 2.11 -11.29 -4.72
C VAL A 169 0.86 -10.59 -4.18
N ALA A 170 1.03 -9.38 -3.65
CA ALA A 170 -0.04 -8.53 -3.17
C ALA A 170 -0.36 -7.45 -4.22
N LEU A 171 -1.56 -7.53 -4.81
CA LEU A 171 -2.04 -6.56 -5.80
C LEU A 171 -2.77 -5.43 -5.08
N TRP A 172 -2.24 -4.22 -5.18
CA TRP A 172 -2.83 -3.02 -4.61
C TRP A 172 -3.70 -2.30 -5.63
N CYS A 173 -4.67 -2.98 -6.18
CA CYS A 173 -5.49 -2.45 -7.25
C CYS A 173 -6.77 -1.78 -6.70
N GLU A 174 -7.25 -0.73 -7.36
CA GLU A 174 -8.64 -0.34 -7.25
C GLU A 174 -9.50 -1.47 -7.89
N ALA A 175 -10.75 -1.64 -7.46
CA ALA A 175 -11.60 -2.69 -8.05
C ALA A 175 -12.18 -2.25 -9.42
N ASP A 176 -11.41 -1.52 -10.22
CA ASP A 176 -11.86 -1.00 -11.52
C ASP A 176 -11.45 -1.93 -12.69
N ALA A 177 -11.94 -1.61 -13.90
CA ALA A 177 -11.69 -2.44 -15.07
C ALA A 177 -10.22 -2.43 -15.53
N TYR A 178 -9.45 -1.39 -15.17
CA TYR A 178 -8.02 -1.32 -15.43
C TYR A 178 -7.29 -2.43 -14.67
N ASP A 179 -7.68 -2.60 -13.42
CA ASP A 179 -7.08 -3.54 -12.50
C ASP A 179 -7.50 -5.00 -12.73
N GLN A 180 -8.70 -5.24 -13.27
CA GLN A 180 -9.16 -6.60 -13.59
C GLN A 180 -8.45 -7.20 -14.81
N LEU A 181 -8.00 -6.38 -15.78
CA LEU A 181 -7.33 -6.87 -17.00
C LEU A 181 -5.86 -7.24 -16.78
N PHE A 182 -5.23 -6.76 -15.69
CA PHE A 182 -3.89 -7.17 -15.25
C PHE A 182 -3.75 -8.70 -15.11
N TRP A 183 -4.81 -9.36 -14.63
CA TRP A 183 -4.85 -10.81 -14.42
C TRP A 183 -4.56 -11.61 -15.71
N SER A 184 -5.08 -11.13 -16.84
CA SER A 184 -4.94 -11.79 -18.14
C SER A 184 -3.50 -11.83 -18.65
N GLY A 185 -2.68 -10.84 -18.28
CA GLY A 185 -1.28 -10.74 -18.66
C GLY A 185 -0.35 -11.58 -17.77
N ALA A 186 -0.52 -11.49 -16.45
CA ALA A 186 0.30 -12.23 -15.49
C ALA A 186 0.10 -13.76 -15.58
N GLY A 187 -1.12 -14.22 -15.88
CA GLY A 187 -1.39 -15.65 -16.07
C GLY A 187 -0.67 -16.26 -17.27
N ARG A 188 -0.47 -15.50 -18.36
CA ARG A 188 0.21 -15.99 -19.57
C ARG A 188 1.70 -16.27 -19.38
N ASN A 189 2.37 -15.55 -18.48
CA ASN A 189 3.79 -15.78 -18.19
C ASN A 189 4.01 -16.95 -17.21
N ALA A 190 3.05 -17.24 -16.34
CA ALA A 190 3.12 -18.40 -15.44
C ALA A 190 3.02 -19.74 -16.19
N ASP A 191 2.20 -19.79 -17.25
CA ASP A 191 2.05 -20.99 -18.09
C ASP A 191 3.29 -21.26 -18.97
N ALA A 192 4.07 -20.22 -19.30
CA ALA A 192 5.30 -20.34 -20.09
C ALA A 192 6.51 -20.84 -19.28
N ALA A 193 6.46 -20.76 -17.95
CA ALA A 193 7.55 -21.13 -17.05
C ALA A 193 7.53 -22.60 -16.58
N GLY A 194 6.62 -23.44 -17.10
CA GLY A 194 6.66 -24.89 -16.89
C GLY A 194 6.47 -25.33 -15.44
N ALA A 195 5.26 -25.16 -14.89
CA ALA A 195 4.85 -25.88 -13.69
C ALA A 195 4.29 -27.27 -14.07
N PRO A 196 4.60 -28.34 -13.30
CA PRO A 196 4.19 -29.71 -13.63
C PRO A 196 2.67 -29.87 -13.54
N GLY A 197 2.15 -30.66 -14.48
CA GLY A 197 0.73 -30.78 -14.81
C GLY A 197 -0.21 -30.93 -13.63
N THR A 198 -1.27 -30.11 -13.65
CA THR A 198 -2.44 -30.33 -12.80
C THR A 198 -3.28 -31.44 -13.42
N ASP A 199 -3.27 -32.56 -12.69
CA ASP A 199 -4.08 -33.75 -12.86
C ASP A 199 -5.56 -33.38 -13.09
N ARG A 200 -6.01 -33.52 -14.35
CA ARG A 200 -7.41 -33.48 -14.74
C ARG A 200 -8.00 -34.88 -14.57
N ASP A 201 -8.33 -35.30 -13.36
CA ASP A 201 -9.33 -36.37 -13.21
C ASP A 201 -10.06 -36.41 -11.85
N ARG A 202 -11.38 -36.16 -11.93
CA ARG A 202 -12.49 -36.62 -11.07
C ARG A 202 -12.82 -35.91 -9.72
N PRO A 203 -14.10 -35.96 -9.26
CA PRO A 203 -15.32 -35.52 -9.96
C PRO A 203 -16.29 -34.69 -9.08
N ARG A 204 -17.16 -33.92 -9.73
CA ARG A 204 -18.30 -33.20 -9.12
C ARG A 204 -19.34 -34.13 -8.50
N ALA A 205 -19.65 -33.96 -7.21
CA ALA A 205 -20.84 -34.47 -6.48
C ALA A 205 -20.80 -33.86 -5.06
N ARG A 206 -21.80 -33.26 -4.41
CA ARG A 206 -23.26 -33.28 -4.49
C ARG A 206 -23.87 -32.00 -3.87
N ARG A 207 -25.09 -31.73 -4.33
CA ARG A 207 -26.06 -30.67 -4.01
C ARG A 207 -26.55 -30.64 -2.54
N ARG A 208 -26.98 -29.43 -2.11
CA ARG A 208 -28.14 -29.06 -1.25
C ARG A 208 -28.51 -29.98 -0.07
N ALA A 209 -28.57 -29.39 1.14
CA ALA A 209 -29.82 -29.09 1.85
C ALA A 209 -29.54 -28.70 3.31
N LEU A 210 -29.99 -27.52 3.75
CA LEU A 210 -30.24 -27.24 5.17
C LEU A 210 -31.49 -26.35 5.24
N ARG A 211 -32.66 -27.00 5.33
CA ARG A 211 -33.90 -26.41 5.83
C ARG A 211 -34.26 -27.14 7.13
N ARG A 212 -34.34 -26.35 8.20
CA ARG A 212 -35.30 -26.36 9.31
C ARG A 212 -35.59 -27.71 9.99
N HIS A 213 -35.24 -27.80 11.27
CA HIS A 213 -36.07 -28.50 12.26
C HIS A 213 -36.22 -27.66 13.53
N ARG A 214 -37.49 -27.41 13.87
CA ARG A 214 -38.01 -26.91 15.16
C ARG A 214 -38.49 -28.16 15.94
N PRO A 215 -38.31 -28.25 17.27
CA PRO A 215 -38.70 -29.41 18.04
C PRO A 215 -40.14 -29.31 18.57
N THR A 216 -40.83 -30.44 18.57
CA THR A 216 -42.02 -30.82 19.36
C THR A 216 -41.76 -32.26 19.79
N GLY A 217 -41.93 -32.74 21.01
CA GLY A 217 -42.39 -32.22 22.29
C GLY A 217 -42.40 -33.42 23.27
N ALA A 218 -42.38 -33.14 24.56
CA ALA A 218 -42.94 -33.94 25.66
C ALA A 218 -43.06 -33.01 26.86
#